data_AF-A0AA88L034-F1
#
_entry.id   AF-A0AA88L034-F1
#
_cell.length_a   1.000
_cell.length_b   1.000
_cell.length_c   1.000
_cell.angle_alpha   90.00
_cell.angle_beta   90.00
_cell.angle_gamma   90.00
#
_symmetry.space_group_name_H-M   'P 1'
#
loop_
_entity.id
_entity.type
_entity.pdbx_description
1 polymer ?
#
loop_
_entity_poly.entity_id
_entity_poly.type
_entity_poly.pdbx_seq_one_letter_code
_entity_poly.pdbx_strand_id
1 'polypeptide(L)'
;MVDTIEIRVLHGNNIKRCSRQLQDSIDELGLMSQDAQGLSKTITSCSILYNNSDQFLYILFPCYSSSWEEQLPIGLLKVGRKKLFLMGKNGEQSEAYPVCILDFYIQDEYQRCGFGKQLFDYFLEDTELPACAVAIDRPSSKFLNFLGKHYQLKESLPQPNKFVIFSDFFLHNKVVRCRRESDVLAERCFDPKVSQELARFSTSPSISDCLRTTNYITVNNQSAIKESQPTKNAIDSPLPACRPVSGMHHSPLW
;
A
#
# COMPACT_ATOMS: atom_id res chain seq x y z
N MET A 1 22.41 8.74 -22.28
CA MET A 1 21.34 8.33 -21.35
C MET A 1 21.93 7.32 -20.40
N VAL A 2 21.46 7.29 -19.14
CA VAL A 2 21.84 6.23 -18.20
C VAL A 2 20.95 5.04 -18.51
N ASP A 3 21.48 4.02 -19.18
CA ASP A 3 20.66 2.89 -19.64
C ASP A 3 20.65 1.72 -18.65
N THR A 4 21.51 1.77 -17.63
CA THR A 4 21.60 0.74 -16.59
C THR A 4 21.57 1.42 -15.22
N ILE A 5 20.80 0.85 -14.30
CA ILE A 5 20.74 1.30 -12.91
C ILE A 5 21.07 0.15 -11.98
N GLU A 6 21.50 0.51 -10.78
CA GLU A 6 21.72 -0.43 -9.69
C GLU A 6 20.92 0.04 -8.48
N ILE A 7 20.19 -0.88 -7.84
CA ILE A 7 19.46 -0.60 -6.59
C ILE A 7 20.12 -1.37 -5.46
N ARG A 8 20.33 -0.70 -4.33
CA ARG A 8 20.91 -1.28 -3.11
C ARG A 8 20.02 -1.00 -1.92
N VAL A 9 19.87 -2.00 -1.05
CA VAL A 9 19.12 -1.89 0.20
C VAL A 9 20.09 -1.62 1.35
N LEU A 10 19.93 -0.49 2.01
CA LEU A 10 20.81 -0.01 3.06
C LEU A 10 20.06 0.16 4.38
N HIS A 11 20.45 -0.64 5.37
CA HIS A 11 20.01 -0.52 6.76
C HIS A 11 20.99 0.33 7.56
N GLY A 12 20.56 0.91 8.69
CA GLY A 12 21.42 1.76 9.54
C GLY A 12 22.76 1.12 9.91
N ASN A 13 22.81 -0.18 10.21
CA ASN A 13 24.06 -0.87 10.53
C ASN A 13 24.98 -1.07 9.32
N ASN A 14 24.41 -1.22 8.12
CA ASN A 14 25.17 -1.38 6.89
C ASN A 14 25.79 -0.03 6.48
N ILE A 15 25.00 1.05 6.57
CA ILE A 15 25.43 2.41 6.26
C ILE A 15 26.63 2.84 7.13
N LYS A 16 26.64 2.47 8.42
CA LYS A 16 27.78 2.74 9.32
C LYS A 16 29.11 2.16 8.82
N ARG A 17 29.07 1.10 8.02
CA ARG A 17 30.24 0.40 7.48
C ARG A 17 30.60 0.86 6.06
N CYS A 18 29.74 1.62 5.41
CA CYS A 18 30.00 2.17 4.08
C CYS A 18 31.07 3.26 4.12
N SER A 19 31.66 3.55 2.96
CA SER A 19 32.64 4.65 2.81
C SER A 19 32.05 5.99 3.28
N ARG A 20 32.92 6.89 3.74
CA ARG A 20 32.51 8.22 4.17
C ARG A 20 31.82 8.98 3.04
N GLN A 21 32.35 8.86 1.83
CA GLN A 21 31.78 9.44 0.62
C GLN A 21 30.33 9.01 0.42
N LEU A 22 30.02 7.71 0.50
CA LEU A 22 28.64 7.25 0.33
C LEU A 22 27.70 7.78 1.43
N GLN A 23 28.17 7.82 2.68
CA GLN A 23 27.38 8.37 3.78
C GLN A 23 27.06 9.86 3.54
N ASP A 24 28.05 10.64 3.12
CA ASP A 24 27.88 12.06 2.83
C ASP A 24 26.92 12.26 1.63
N SER A 25 26.98 11.42 0.60
CA SER A 25 26.05 11.48 -0.54
C SER A 25 24.61 11.09 -0.18
N ILE A 26 24.41 10.16 0.76
CA ILE A 26 23.08 9.84 1.29
C ILE A 26 22.51 11.03 2.07
N ASP A 27 23.34 11.68 2.89
CA ASP A 27 22.94 12.88 3.63
C ASP A 27 22.60 14.03 2.68
N GLU A 28 23.36 14.21 1.60
CA GLU A 28 23.08 15.18 0.54
C GLU A 28 21.77 14.89 -0.19
N LEU A 29 21.50 13.65 -0.59
CA LEU A 29 20.20 13.28 -1.17
C LEU A 29 19.04 13.54 -0.19
N GLY A 30 19.26 13.34 1.11
CA GLY A 30 18.30 13.67 2.14
C GLY A 30 17.96 15.16 2.17
N LEU A 31 18.97 16.03 2.05
CA LEU A 31 18.80 17.48 1.94
C LEU A 31 18.08 17.89 0.65
N MET A 32 18.45 17.31 -0.49
CA MET A 32 17.76 17.55 -1.76
C MET A 32 16.27 17.14 -1.67
N SER A 33 15.97 16.01 -1.02
CA SER A 33 14.59 15.58 -0.76
C SER A 33 13.83 16.57 0.13
N GLN A 34 14.49 17.09 1.18
CA GLN A 34 13.92 18.11 2.06
C GLN A 34 13.51 19.35 1.27
N ASP A 35 14.41 19.87 0.44
CA ASP A 35 14.20 21.09 -0.34
C ASP A 35 13.08 20.90 -1.37
N ALA A 36 13.08 19.77 -2.10
CA ALA A 36 12.05 19.45 -3.08
C ALA A 36 10.64 19.29 -2.47
N GLN A 37 10.56 18.94 -1.18
CA GLN A 37 9.31 18.82 -0.43
C GLN A 37 8.96 20.10 0.36
N GLY A 38 9.82 21.11 0.39
CA GLY A 38 9.64 22.33 1.17
C GLY A 38 9.62 22.09 2.69
N LEU A 39 10.36 21.09 3.17
CA LEU A 39 10.42 20.74 4.59
C LEU A 39 11.42 21.64 5.33
N SER A 40 11.11 21.98 6.59
CA SER A 40 12.01 22.79 7.42
C SER A 40 13.15 22.00 8.05
N LYS A 41 13.06 20.67 8.05
CA LYS A 41 14.07 19.75 8.59
C LYS A 41 14.18 18.52 7.71
N THR A 42 15.40 18.02 7.57
CA THR A 42 15.68 16.78 6.85
C THR A 42 15.06 15.61 7.59
N ILE A 43 14.30 14.79 6.88
CA ILE A 43 13.69 13.58 7.45
C ILE A 43 14.53 12.33 7.18
N THR A 44 15.52 12.43 6.30
CA THR A 44 16.39 11.32 5.88
C THR A 44 17.85 11.72 6.00
N SER A 45 18.60 11.00 6.82
CA SER A 45 20.05 11.11 6.94
C SER A 45 20.60 9.81 7.54
N CYS A 46 21.89 9.58 7.39
CA CYS A 46 22.62 8.48 8.02
C CYS A 46 22.37 8.46 9.53
N SER A 47 22.47 9.63 10.19
CA SER A 47 22.20 9.76 11.63
C SER A 47 20.76 9.35 11.99
N ILE A 48 19.77 9.76 11.21
CA ILE A 48 18.37 9.34 11.43
C ILE A 48 18.25 7.82 11.30
N LEU A 49 18.86 7.22 10.27
CA LEU A 49 18.81 5.77 10.03
C LEU A 49 19.56 4.96 11.11
N TYR A 50 20.63 5.49 11.67
CA TYR A 50 21.37 4.86 12.78
C TYR A 50 20.53 4.72 14.04
N ASN A 51 19.60 5.65 14.25
CA ASN A 51 18.73 5.72 15.42
C ASN A 51 17.36 5.06 15.19
N ASN A 52 17.05 4.62 13.96
CA ASN A 52 15.78 4.01 13.59
C ASN A 52 16.03 2.67 12.90
N SER A 53 16.22 1.60 13.69
CA SER A 53 16.52 0.26 13.18
C SER A 53 15.38 -0.39 12.38
N ASP A 54 14.16 0.14 12.52
CA ASP A 54 12.96 -0.26 11.76
C ASP A 54 12.89 0.39 10.37
N GLN A 55 13.85 1.27 10.04
CA GLN A 55 13.91 2.03 8.80
C GLN A 55 15.14 1.66 7.97
N PHE A 56 14.95 1.69 6.65
CA PHE A 56 15.99 1.37 5.69
C PHE A 56 15.73 2.12 4.38
N LEU A 57 16.76 2.18 3.53
CA LEU A 57 16.70 2.85 2.23
C LEU A 57 16.83 1.83 1.10
N TYR A 58 16.03 2.02 0.05
CA TYR A 58 16.43 1.62 -1.29
C TYR A 58 17.13 2.83 -1.92
N ILE A 59 18.38 2.66 -2.32
CA ILE A 59 19.19 3.69 -2.98
C ILE A 59 19.38 3.30 -4.44
N LEU A 60 19.13 4.25 -5.35
CA LEU A 60 19.28 4.09 -6.78
C LEU A 60 20.58 4.76 -7.25
N PHE A 61 21.46 3.96 -7.83
CA PHE A 61 22.69 4.41 -8.48
C PHE A 61 22.52 4.37 -10.00
N PRO A 62 22.96 5.40 -10.71
CA PRO A 62 23.16 5.30 -12.14
C PRO A 62 24.35 4.36 -12.37
N CYS A 63 24.30 3.46 -13.35
CA CYS A 63 25.41 2.55 -13.65
C CYS A 63 26.21 3.09 -14.84
N TYR A 64 27.18 3.96 -14.53
CA TYR A 64 28.17 4.51 -15.45
C TYR A 64 29.50 3.75 -15.42
N SER A 65 29.76 2.98 -14.35
CA SER A 65 31.03 2.30 -14.09
C SER A 65 30.79 0.90 -13.54
N SER A 66 31.83 0.05 -13.63
CA SER A 66 31.84 -1.29 -13.05
C SER A 66 31.94 -1.28 -11.52
N SER A 67 32.40 -0.17 -10.91
CA SER A 67 32.49 -0.01 -9.45
C SER A 67 31.40 0.94 -8.96
N TRP A 68 30.49 0.45 -8.12
CA TRP A 68 29.39 1.23 -7.55
C TRP A 68 29.85 2.19 -6.44
N GLU A 69 30.96 1.90 -5.76
CA GLU A 69 31.49 2.72 -4.67
C GLU A 69 32.01 4.09 -5.13
N GLU A 70 32.28 4.22 -6.44
CA GLU A 70 32.68 5.47 -7.09
C GLU A 70 31.49 6.27 -7.61
N GLN A 71 30.27 5.73 -7.52
CA GLN A 71 29.08 6.30 -8.12
C GLN A 71 28.24 7.01 -7.07
N LEU A 72 27.76 8.20 -7.41
CA LEU A 72 26.87 8.96 -6.55
C LEU A 72 25.43 8.50 -6.76
N PRO A 73 24.67 8.24 -5.68
CA PRO A 73 23.27 7.87 -5.80
C PRO A 73 22.45 9.04 -6.33
N ILE A 74 21.45 8.75 -7.16
CA ILE A 74 20.56 9.75 -7.77
C ILE A 74 19.13 9.68 -7.23
N GLY A 75 18.84 8.72 -6.35
CA GLY A 75 17.50 8.52 -5.80
C GLY A 75 17.50 7.71 -4.52
N LEU A 76 16.50 7.97 -3.68
CA LEU A 76 16.23 7.23 -2.46
C LEU A 76 14.74 6.95 -2.28
N LEU A 77 14.45 5.83 -1.64
CA LEU A 77 13.14 5.48 -1.10
C LEU A 77 13.35 4.97 0.32
N LYS A 78 12.91 5.75 1.32
CA LYS A 78 12.97 5.38 2.73
C LYS A 78 11.70 4.67 3.14
N VAL A 79 11.88 3.49 3.72
CA VAL A 79 10.80 2.60 4.14
C VAL A 79 10.99 2.24 5.61
N GLY A 80 9.90 2.03 6.33
CA GLY A 80 9.95 1.45 7.67
C GLY A 80 8.56 1.09 8.20
N ARG A 81 8.49 0.30 9.26
CA ARG A 81 7.21 -0.10 9.85
C ARG A 81 6.74 0.91 10.88
N LYS A 82 5.47 1.30 10.84
CA LYS A 82 4.90 2.24 11.84
C LYS A 82 3.62 1.70 12.44
N LYS A 83 3.44 1.93 13.75
CA LYS A 83 2.19 1.63 14.44
C LYS A 83 1.21 2.76 14.14
N LEU A 84 0.13 2.45 13.43
CA LEU A 84 -0.85 3.40 12.96
C LEU A 84 -2.22 3.09 13.56
N PHE A 85 -2.93 4.14 13.97
CA PHE A 85 -4.36 4.10 14.24
C PHE A 85 -5.09 4.56 12.98
N LEU A 86 -5.86 3.65 12.39
CA LEU A 86 -6.47 3.81 11.08
C LEU A 86 -7.99 3.81 11.18
N MET A 87 -8.61 4.58 10.30
CA MET A 87 -10.05 4.66 10.12
C MET A 87 -10.45 3.93 8.84
N GLY A 88 -11.36 2.97 8.96
CA GLY A 88 -11.97 2.29 7.82
C GLY A 88 -13.14 3.07 7.21
N LYS A 89 -13.71 2.53 6.13
CA LYS A 89 -14.75 3.23 5.34
C LYS A 89 -16.04 3.49 6.13
N ASN A 90 -16.37 2.63 7.10
CA ASN A 90 -17.59 2.75 7.90
C ASN A 90 -17.31 3.42 9.27
N GLY A 91 -16.15 4.05 9.43
CA GLY A 91 -15.75 4.70 10.68
C GLY A 91 -15.21 3.73 11.75
N GLU A 92 -14.94 2.48 11.40
CA GLU A 92 -14.29 1.53 12.29
C GLU A 92 -12.83 1.94 12.55
N GLN A 93 -12.45 1.96 13.83
CA GLN A 93 -11.08 2.24 14.24
C GLN A 93 -10.30 0.94 14.40
N SER A 94 -9.08 0.94 13.90
CA SER A 94 -8.19 -0.22 14.01
C SER A 94 -6.74 0.21 14.21
N GLU A 95 -5.98 -0.65 14.88
CA GLU A 95 -4.55 -0.53 14.99
C GLU A 95 -3.89 -1.48 13.97
N ALA A 96 -2.85 -0.97 13.29
CA ALA A 96 -2.06 -1.75 12.35
C ALA A 96 -0.56 -1.43 12.52
N TYR A 97 0.31 -2.38 12.14
CA TYR A 97 1.76 -2.17 12.07
C TYR A 97 2.29 -2.41 10.64
N PRO A 98 1.84 -1.64 9.63
CA PRO A 98 2.17 -1.85 8.22
C PRO A 98 3.60 -1.43 7.87
N VAL A 99 4.03 -1.80 6.66
CA VAL A 99 5.15 -1.18 5.95
C VAL A 99 4.71 0.21 5.47
N CYS A 100 5.55 1.21 5.71
CA CYS A 100 5.29 2.58 5.34
C CYS A 100 6.39 3.16 4.46
N ILE A 101 6.00 4.00 3.50
CA ILE A 101 6.92 4.90 2.80
C ILE A 101 7.01 6.20 3.58
N LEU A 102 8.25 6.58 3.91
CA LEU A 102 8.57 7.68 4.81
C LEU A 102 9.35 8.81 4.12
N ASP A 103 9.95 8.53 2.98
CA ASP A 103 10.57 9.53 2.10
C ASP A 103 10.75 8.92 0.70
N PHE A 104 10.58 9.71 -0.36
CA PHE A 104 10.79 9.24 -1.72
C PHE A 104 11.23 10.38 -2.62
N TYR A 105 12.45 10.26 -3.15
CA TYR A 105 13.08 11.31 -3.92
C TYR A 105 13.94 10.74 -5.04
N ILE A 106 13.87 11.40 -6.19
CA ILE A 106 14.78 11.22 -7.33
C ILE A 106 15.28 12.62 -7.67
N GLN A 107 16.59 12.77 -7.84
CA GLN A 107 17.23 14.02 -8.26
C GLN A 107 16.51 14.63 -9.47
N ASP A 108 16.35 15.95 -9.46
CA ASP A 108 15.46 16.68 -10.35
C ASP A 108 15.78 16.44 -11.84
N GLU A 109 17.06 16.37 -12.19
CA GLU A 109 17.56 16.12 -13.54
C GLU A 109 17.19 14.72 -14.08
N TYR A 110 16.89 13.77 -13.18
CA TYR A 110 16.55 12.39 -13.50
C TYR A 110 15.05 12.09 -13.34
N GLN A 111 14.24 13.11 -13.02
CA GLN A 111 12.80 12.92 -12.87
C GLN A 111 12.13 12.71 -14.22
N ARG A 112 10.99 12.00 -14.18
CA ARG A 112 10.18 11.67 -15.37
C ARG A 112 10.87 10.77 -16.40
N CYS A 113 12.07 10.27 -16.12
CA CYS A 113 12.79 9.28 -16.93
C CYS A 113 12.46 7.81 -16.57
N GLY A 114 11.58 7.56 -15.60
CA GLY A 114 11.17 6.21 -15.20
C GLY A 114 11.90 5.63 -13.98
N PHE A 115 12.99 6.25 -13.51
CA PHE A 115 13.76 5.78 -12.34
C PHE A 115 12.92 5.65 -11.07
N GLY A 116 12.00 6.60 -10.83
CA GLY A 116 11.07 6.47 -9.70
C GLY A 116 10.18 5.23 -9.79
N LYS A 117 9.78 4.82 -11.01
CA LYS A 117 9.00 3.59 -11.20
C LYS A 117 9.88 2.37 -10.92
N GLN A 118 11.08 2.32 -11.50
CA GLN A 118 12.01 1.21 -11.28
C GLN A 118 12.37 1.03 -9.80
N LEU A 119 12.64 2.12 -9.08
CA LEU A 119 12.93 2.07 -7.65
C LEU A 119 11.74 1.55 -6.83
N PHE A 120 10.53 2.00 -7.17
CA PHE A 120 9.33 1.58 -6.47
C PHE A 120 8.92 0.14 -6.81
N ASP A 121 9.04 -0.28 -8.08
CA ASP A 121 8.80 -1.66 -8.52
C ASP A 121 9.73 -2.62 -7.76
N TYR A 122 11.04 -2.29 -7.68
CA TYR A 122 12.01 -3.08 -6.92
C TYR A 122 11.59 -3.21 -5.45
N PHE A 123 11.15 -2.11 -4.82
CA PHE A 123 10.66 -2.14 -3.45
C PHE A 123 9.45 -3.07 -3.27
N LEU A 124 8.47 -3.02 -4.18
CA LEU A 124 7.30 -3.90 -4.11
C LEU A 124 7.68 -5.37 -4.28
N GLU A 125 8.59 -5.67 -5.20
CA GLU A 125 9.12 -7.02 -5.44
C GLU A 125 9.88 -7.54 -4.22
N ASP A 126 10.83 -6.78 -3.70
CA ASP A 126 11.66 -7.14 -2.54
C ASP A 126 10.84 -7.32 -1.26
N THR A 127 9.74 -6.56 -1.10
CA THR A 127 8.85 -6.70 0.07
C THR A 127 7.71 -7.69 -0.12
N GLU A 128 7.52 -8.23 -1.32
CA GLU A 128 6.38 -9.07 -1.70
C GLU A 128 5.02 -8.42 -1.37
N LEU A 129 4.92 -7.09 -1.51
CA LEU A 129 3.71 -6.33 -1.19
C LEU A 129 3.08 -5.72 -2.44
N PRO A 130 1.74 -5.74 -2.58
CA PRO A 130 1.08 -4.89 -3.55
C PRO A 130 1.11 -3.43 -3.07
N ALA A 131 1.14 -2.49 -4.00
CA ALA A 131 1.24 -1.05 -3.69
C ALA A 131 0.11 -0.55 -2.76
N CYS A 132 -1.10 -1.12 -2.86
CA CYS A 132 -2.24 -0.76 -2.01
C CYS A 132 -2.07 -1.18 -0.54
N ALA A 133 -1.16 -2.11 -0.23
CA ALA A 133 -0.87 -2.56 1.13
C ALA A 133 0.05 -1.61 1.91
N VAL A 134 0.65 -0.63 1.23
CA VAL A 134 1.66 0.26 1.81
C VAL A 134 1.01 1.57 2.28
N ALA A 135 1.31 1.98 3.52
CA ALA A 135 0.90 3.28 4.04
C ALA A 135 1.93 4.35 3.69
N ILE A 136 1.50 5.60 3.47
CA ILE A 136 2.40 6.66 2.99
C ILE A 136 2.31 7.88 3.89
N ASP A 137 3.44 8.31 4.48
CA ASP A 137 3.49 9.51 5.32
C ASP A 137 3.49 10.78 4.45
N ARG A 138 2.45 11.61 4.55
CA ARG A 138 2.33 12.92 3.87
C ARG A 138 2.78 12.93 2.40
N PRO A 139 2.18 12.11 1.52
CA PRO A 139 2.59 12.08 0.12
C PRO A 139 2.43 13.45 -0.55
N SER A 140 3.42 13.84 -1.34
CA SER A 140 3.30 15.02 -2.21
C SER A 140 2.28 14.77 -3.33
N SER A 141 1.71 15.83 -3.90
CA SER A 141 0.80 15.72 -5.06
C SER A 141 1.46 15.00 -6.25
N LYS A 142 2.77 15.20 -6.45
CA LYS A 142 3.55 14.50 -7.47
C LYS A 142 3.61 13.01 -7.19
N PHE A 143 3.75 12.60 -5.93
CA PHE A 143 3.78 11.19 -5.57
C PHE A 143 2.40 10.55 -5.68
N LEU A 144 1.33 11.22 -5.26
CA LEU A 144 -0.04 10.75 -5.48
C LEU A 144 -0.35 10.54 -6.97
N ASN A 145 0.05 11.48 -7.83
CA ASN A 145 -0.11 11.35 -9.29
C ASN A 145 0.71 10.17 -9.86
N PHE A 146 1.92 9.95 -9.34
CA PHE A 146 2.74 8.79 -9.70
C PHE A 146 2.03 7.48 -9.33
N LEU A 147 1.47 7.38 -8.12
CA LEU A 147 0.77 6.19 -7.64
C LEU A 147 -0.51 5.92 -8.46
N GLY A 148 -1.29 6.96 -8.74
CA GLY A 148 -2.49 6.86 -9.57
C GLY A 148 -2.20 6.45 -11.01
N LYS A 149 -1.07 6.90 -11.58
CA LYS A 149 -0.65 6.56 -12.94
C LYS A 149 -0.15 5.12 -13.04
N HIS A 150 0.75 4.71 -12.15
CA HIS A 150 1.48 3.44 -12.30
C HIS A 150 0.84 2.27 -11.57
N TYR A 151 0.11 2.49 -10.47
CA TYR A 151 -0.46 1.43 -9.63
C TYR A 151 -1.97 1.57 -9.42
N GLN A 152 -2.63 2.47 -10.17
CA GLN A 152 -4.07 2.70 -10.15
C GLN A 152 -4.63 3.07 -8.75
N LEU A 153 -3.77 3.60 -7.87
CA LEU A 153 -4.13 4.04 -6.53
C LEU A 153 -4.70 5.46 -6.57
N LYS A 154 -6.02 5.57 -6.75
CA LYS A 154 -6.73 6.86 -6.84
C LYS A 154 -7.62 7.17 -5.65
N GLU A 155 -8.19 6.14 -5.03
CA GLU A 155 -9.13 6.30 -3.91
C GLU A 155 -8.41 6.15 -2.58
N SER A 156 -7.94 7.27 -2.01
CA SER A 156 -7.40 7.31 -0.66
C SER A 156 -8.51 7.32 0.39
N LEU A 157 -8.28 6.63 1.50
CA LEU A 157 -9.17 6.69 2.67
C LEU A 157 -8.74 7.83 3.59
N PRO A 158 -9.65 8.75 3.97
CA PRO A 158 -9.33 9.80 4.93
C PRO A 158 -8.88 9.21 6.27
N GLN A 159 -7.73 9.66 6.76
CA GLN A 159 -7.18 9.23 8.05
C GLN A 159 -7.12 10.42 9.03
N PRO A 160 -7.29 10.19 10.34
CA PRO A 160 -7.12 11.24 11.36
C PRO A 160 -5.65 11.61 11.57
N ASN A 161 -4.73 10.72 11.18
CA ASN A 161 -3.30 10.98 11.15
C ASN A 161 -2.89 11.57 9.79
N LYS A 162 -1.58 11.73 9.55
CA LYS A 162 -1.05 12.32 8.31
C LYS A 162 -0.65 11.28 7.26
N PHE A 163 -0.98 10.01 7.49
CA PHE A 163 -0.75 8.93 6.55
C PHE A 163 -1.91 8.84 5.57
N VAL A 164 -1.57 8.44 4.36
CA VAL A 164 -2.52 8.06 3.31
C VAL A 164 -2.47 6.55 3.14
N ILE A 165 -3.64 5.94 3.11
CA ILE A 165 -3.86 4.53 2.74
C ILE A 165 -4.92 4.48 1.64
N PHE A 166 -4.95 3.39 0.87
CA PHE A 166 -5.89 3.20 -0.23
C PHE A 166 -6.95 2.15 0.07
N SER A 167 -8.04 2.11 -0.72
CA SER A 167 -9.23 1.26 -0.49
C SER A 167 -8.93 -0.19 -0.09
N ASP A 168 -7.93 -0.84 -0.70
CA ASP A 168 -7.62 -2.27 -0.49
C ASP A 168 -6.59 -2.52 0.62
N PHE A 169 -6.18 -1.49 1.34
CA PHE A 169 -5.17 -1.58 2.39
C PHE A 169 -5.51 -2.63 3.46
N PHE A 170 -6.77 -2.65 3.91
CA PHE A 170 -7.25 -3.55 4.95
C PHE A 170 -7.34 -5.03 4.51
N LEU A 171 -7.36 -5.30 3.20
CA LEU A 171 -7.36 -6.67 2.67
C LEU A 171 -5.98 -7.33 2.79
N HIS A 172 -4.92 -6.52 2.82
CA HIS A 172 -3.53 -6.98 2.77
C HIS A 172 -2.78 -6.80 4.09
N ASN A 173 -3.39 -6.12 5.07
CA ASN A 173 -2.76 -5.83 6.36
C ASN A 173 -3.51 -6.47 7.52
N LYS A 174 -2.76 -7.06 8.46
CA LYS A 174 -3.31 -7.50 9.74
C LYS A 174 -3.68 -6.28 10.57
N VAL A 175 -4.95 -6.20 10.96
CA VAL A 175 -5.49 -5.11 11.77
C VAL A 175 -6.16 -5.63 13.04
N VAL A 176 -6.01 -4.87 14.13
CA VAL A 176 -6.67 -5.13 15.41
C VAL A 176 -7.75 -4.08 15.59
N ARG A 177 -9.03 -4.46 15.60
CA ARG A 177 -10.14 -3.52 15.80
C ARG A 177 -10.11 -2.96 17.23
N CYS A 178 -10.20 -1.64 17.36
CA CYS A 178 -10.42 -1.00 18.65
C CYS A 178 -11.89 -1.24 19.03
N ARG A 179 -12.16 -1.92 20.15
CA ARG A 179 -13.54 -2.10 20.62
C ARG A 179 -14.13 -0.74 20.98
N ARG A 180 -15.30 -0.39 20.45
CA ARG A 180 -16.06 0.76 20.92
C ARG A 180 -16.70 0.41 22.26
N GLU A 181 -16.83 1.40 23.15
CA GLU A 181 -17.58 1.23 24.40
C GLU A 181 -19.03 0.78 24.13
N SER A 182 -19.62 1.23 23.02
CA SER A 182 -20.93 0.77 22.53
C SER A 182 -20.97 -0.72 22.16
N ASP A 183 -19.88 -1.28 21.64
CA ASP A 183 -19.81 -2.71 21.28
C ASP A 183 -19.71 -3.56 22.55
N VAL A 184 -19.00 -3.07 23.58
CA VAL A 184 -18.94 -3.68 24.92
C VAL A 184 -20.30 -3.61 25.63
N LEU A 185 -21.03 -2.49 25.49
CA LEU A 185 -22.37 -2.33 26.05
C LEU A 185 -23.40 -3.20 25.33
N ALA A 186 -23.32 -3.34 24.00
CA ALA A 186 -24.17 -4.26 23.24
C ALA A 186 -23.93 -5.73 23.61
N GLU A 187 -22.67 -6.14 23.86
CA GLU A 187 -22.34 -7.47 24.38
C GLU A 187 -22.84 -7.68 25.82
N ARG A 188 -22.85 -6.64 26.66
CA ARG A 188 -23.40 -6.70 28.04
C ARG A 188 -24.93 -6.68 28.10
N CYS A 189 -25.60 -6.09 27.12
CA CYS A 189 -27.07 -6.09 27.03
C CYS A 189 -27.64 -7.44 26.54
N PHE A 190 -26.79 -8.39 26.16
CA PHE A 190 -27.21 -9.77 25.89
C PHE A 190 -27.08 -10.63 27.15
N ASP A 191 -27.85 -10.31 28.19
CA ASP A 191 -27.99 -11.22 29.34
C ASP A 191 -28.96 -12.37 28.93
N PRO A 192 -28.49 -13.63 28.88
CA PRO A 192 -29.35 -14.77 28.53
C PRO A 192 -30.55 -14.94 29.47
N LYS A 193 -30.52 -14.31 30.65
CA LYS A 193 -31.60 -14.36 31.64
C LYS A 193 -32.75 -13.40 31.32
N VAL A 194 -32.49 -12.25 30.70
CA VAL A 194 -33.54 -11.24 30.38
C VAL A 194 -34.41 -11.69 29.19
N SER A 195 -33.84 -12.46 28.25
CA SER A 195 -34.59 -12.99 27.10
C SER A 195 -35.57 -14.11 27.48
N GLN A 196 -35.32 -14.84 28.57
CA GLN A 196 -36.26 -15.87 29.07
C GLN A 196 -37.43 -15.29 29.86
N GLU A 197 -37.31 -14.06 30.35
CA GLU A 197 -38.34 -13.43 31.18
C GLU A 197 -39.45 -12.77 30.34
N LEU A 198 -39.10 -12.26 29.15
CA LEU A 198 -40.06 -11.77 28.15
C LEU A 198 -40.86 -12.91 27.47
N ALA A 199 -40.34 -14.14 27.45
CA ALA A 199 -41.06 -15.31 26.93
C ALA A 199 -42.05 -15.91 27.95
N ARG A 200 -41.98 -15.53 29.24
CA ARG A 200 -42.78 -16.10 30.33
C ARG A 200 -44.06 -15.33 30.65
N PHE A 201 -44.28 -14.15 30.07
CA PHE A 201 -45.49 -13.37 30.27
C PHE A 201 -46.62 -13.64 29.27
N SER A 202 -46.49 -14.69 28.44
CA SER A 202 -47.58 -15.14 27.55
C SER A 202 -48.19 -16.46 28.03
N THR A 203 -48.98 -16.38 29.10
CA THR A 203 -49.98 -17.41 29.45
C THR A 203 -51.24 -16.66 29.87
N SER A 204 -52.46 -16.85 29.36
CA SER A 204 -53.16 -17.83 28.48
C SER A 204 -54.68 -17.44 28.52
N PRO A 205 -55.74 -18.20 28.14
CA PRO A 205 -55.92 -19.38 27.26
C PRO A 205 -57.17 -19.40 26.30
N SER A 206 -57.16 -20.39 25.37
CA SER A 206 -58.25 -21.11 24.65
C SER A 206 -59.05 -20.35 23.56
N ILE A 207 -59.49 -20.95 22.44
CA ILE A 207 -60.37 -22.13 22.26
C ILE A 207 -60.14 -22.75 20.85
N SER A 208 -60.20 -24.09 20.74
CA SER A 208 -60.53 -24.89 19.51
C SER A 208 -59.58 -24.76 18.31
N ASP A 209 -59.31 -25.71 17.42
CA ASP A 209 -59.91 -27.00 17.10
C ASP A 209 -58.95 -27.77 16.16
N CYS A 210 -59.20 -29.07 16.04
CA CYS A 210 -58.86 -29.93 14.90
C CYS A 210 -57.39 -30.31 14.63
N LEU A 211 -57.01 -31.44 15.26
CA LEU A 211 -56.28 -32.51 14.57
C LEU A 211 -57.08 -33.02 13.37
N ARG A 212 -56.48 -33.04 12.16
CA ARG A 212 -56.64 -34.16 11.23
C ARG A 212 -55.70 -34.09 10.01
N THR A 213 -55.04 -35.22 9.73
CA THR A 213 -54.74 -35.83 8.39
C THR A 213 -53.90 -35.00 7.41
N THR A 214 -52.90 -35.50 6.67
CA THR A 214 -52.33 -36.83 6.41
C THR A 214 -51.03 -36.61 5.62
N ASN A 215 -50.11 -37.56 5.72
CA ASN A 215 -49.13 -38.06 4.72
C ASN A 215 -49.01 -37.30 3.38
N TYR A 216 -47.78 -37.08 2.89
CA TYR A 216 -47.28 -37.45 1.53
C TYR A 216 -45.74 -37.26 1.51
N ILE A 217 -44.94 -38.33 1.50
CA ILE A 217 -44.32 -39.05 0.35
C ILE A 217 -43.05 -38.38 -0.23
N THR A 218 -41.95 -39.15 -0.11
CA THR A 218 -40.65 -39.19 -0.80
C THR A 218 -40.73 -39.00 -2.32
N VAL A 219 -39.69 -38.46 -2.98
CA VAL A 219 -39.09 -39.04 -4.23
C VAL A 219 -37.67 -38.44 -4.46
N ASN A 220 -36.70 -39.34 -4.66
CA ASN A 220 -35.34 -39.13 -5.19
C ASN A 220 -35.35 -38.81 -6.71
N ASN A 221 -34.31 -38.15 -7.25
CA ASN A 221 -33.32 -38.82 -8.11
C ASN A 221 -32.34 -37.88 -8.83
N GLN A 222 -31.19 -38.49 -9.13
CA GLN A 222 -29.97 -38.03 -9.78
C GLN A 222 -30.06 -37.89 -11.32
N SER A 223 -28.94 -37.40 -11.88
CA SER A 223 -28.36 -37.58 -13.24
C SER A 223 -28.65 -36.44 -14.24
N ALA A 224 -27.75 -35.99 -15.12
CA ALA A 224 -26.51 -36.54 -15.69
C ALA A 224 -25.60 -35.44 -16.30
N ILE A 225 -24.39 -35.87 -16.64
CA ILE A 225 -23.19 -35.20 -17.18
C ILE A 225 -23.33 -34.73 -18.65
N LYS A 226 -22.58 -33.68 -19.07
CA LYS A 226 -21.82 -33.64 -20.34
C LYS A 226 -20.76 -32.51 -20.39
N GLU A 227 -19.54 -32.92 -20.74
CA GLU A 227 -18.34 -32.10 -21.03
C GLU A 227 -18.39 -31.44 -22.42
N SER A 228 -17.66 -30.33 -22.59
CA SER A 228 -16.89 -30.02 -23.81
C SER A 228 -15.87 -28.88 -23.57
N GLN A 229 -14.58 -29.15 -23.82
CA GLN A 229 -13.51 -28.15 -24.03
C GLN A 229 -13.36 -27.80 -25.54
N PRO A 230 -12.27 -27.17 -26.04
CA PRO A 230 -12.14 -25.73 -26.34
C PRO A 230 -11.92 -25.45 -27.84
N THR A 231 -12.05 -24.18 -28.28
CA THR A 231 -11.66 -23.76 -29.64
C THR A 231 -10.63 -22.64 -29.65
N LYS A 232 -9.53 -22.88 -30.37
CA LYS A 232 -8.45 -21.94 -30.74
C LYS A 232 -8.78 -21.24 -32.07
N ASN A 233 -8.28 -20.01 -32.23
CA ASN A 233 -7.62 -19.39 -33.43
C ASN A 233 -7.72 -17.84 -33.31
N ALA A 234 -6.60 -17.14 -33.06
CA ALA A 234 -5.72 -16.46 -34.04
C ALA A 234 -6.41 -15.26 -34.73
N ILE A 235 -5.88 -14.03 -34.71
CA ILE A 235 -4.82 -13.54 -35.62
C ILE A 235 -4.25 -12.19 -35.11
N ASP A 236 -2.96 -12.01 -35.38
CA ASP A 236 -2.10 -10.83 -35.27
C ASP A 236 -2.73 -9.46 -35.56
N SER A 237 -2.34 -8.46 -34.76
CA SER A 237 -2.27 -7.06 -35.22
C SER A 237 -1.07 -6.34 -34.58
N PRO A 238 -0.23 -5.61 -35.34
CA PRO A 238 1.00 -5.02 -34.82
C PRO A 238 0.75 -3.74 -34.01
N LEU A 239 1.53 -3.57 -32.94
CA LEU A 239 1.62 -2.35 -32.13
C LEU A 239 2.14 -1.17 -32.98
N PRO A 240 1.58 0.04 -32.86
CA PRO A 240 2.08 1.20 -33.61
C PRO A 240 3.43 1.69 -33.05
N ALA A 241 4.41 1.80 -33.93
CA ALA A 241 5.70 2.42 -33.69
C ALA A 241 5.54 3.93 -33.44
N CYS A 242 6.04 4.44 -32.32
CA CYS A 242 6.20 5.88 -32.08
C CYS A 242 7.27 6.43 -33.02
N ARG A 243 6.88 7.37 -33.90
CA ARG A 243 7.83 8.18 -34.69
C ARG A 243 8.48 9.25 -33.82
N PRO A 244 9.74 9.63 -34.11
CA PRO A 244 10.41 10.72 -33.41
C PRO A 244 9.80 12.06 -33.86
N VAL A 245 9.40 12.89 -32.90
CA VAL A 245 9.12 14.31 -33.17
C VAL A 245 10.42 15.08 -32.94
N SER A 246 11.10 15.33 -34.05
CA SER A 246 12.06 16.43 -34.18
C SER A 246 11.35 17.78 -34.03
N GLY A 247 11.96 18.74 -33.36
CA GLY A 247 11.64 20.15 -33.57
C GLY A 247 11.36 20.93 -32.30
N MET A 248 12.34 21.74 -31.94
CA MET A 248 12.29 22.82 -30.95
C MET A 248 11.10 23.75 -31.14
N HIS A 249 10.50 24.20 -30.04
CA HIS A 249 10.29 25.63 -29.83
C HIS A 249 10.16 25.95 -28.33
N HIS A 250 11.09 26.79 -27.87
CA HIS A 250 11.02 27.50 -26.62
C HIS A 250 9.76 28.37 -26.54
N SER A 251 9.09 28.38 -25.39
CA SER A 251 8.64 29.62 -24.73
C SER A 251 8.20 29.34 -23.28
N PRO A 252 8.54 30.21 -22.31
CA PRO A 252 8.29 30.01 -20.89
C PRO A 252 7.03 30.76 -20.44
N LEU A 253 6.15 30.13 -19.65
CA LEU A 253 5.20 30.84 -18.80
C LEU A 253 4.92 30.01 -17.54
N TRP A 254 5.32 30.59 -16.41
CA TRP A 254 4.81 30.50 -15.03
C TRP A 254 4.24 29.16 -14.52
#